data_AF-A0A372GAL3-F1
#
_entry.id   AF-A0A372GAL3-F1
#
_cell.length_a   1.000
_cell.length_b   1.000
_cell.length_c   1.000
_cell.angle_alpha   90.00
_cell.angle_beta   90.00
_cell.angle_gamma   90.00
#
_symmetry.space_group_name_H-M   'P 1'
#
loop_
_entity.id
_entity.type
_entity.pdbx_description
1 polymer ?
#
loop_
_entity_poly.entity_id
_entity_poly.type
_entity_poly.pdbx_seq_one_letter_code
_entity_poly.pdbx_strand_id
1 'polypeptide(L)'
;MATRIVRDPRRAGRSAGGLVPAATAALLLLGGCGTTPAGTASGGTAPTGTATGGQTAPGAPAPARIPQATTFGTVSGAPRDASSDGATDGLVVHPERAVPVFDRPGGRPVATLPTEQLGAPTWVPVVESSGGWRRVLLPSRPNGSSGWIPGDGLRAAHTPYTVRVDLAHRRLTLFRSAKETGRWTVAIGGAKTPTPPGRTFLMATLAPAKRTPSPIVLPLGTHSATLDTFGGGPGTVALHGWPDASVFGKAVTHGCVRVPEDALRALSRVPLGSLVFITG
;
A
#
# COMPACT_ATOMS: atom_id res chain seq x y z
N MET A 1 -10.49 -67.15 -27.59
CA MET A 1 -9.22 -67.70 -27.08
C MET A 1 -8.53 -66.63 -26.24
N ALA A 2 -8.38 -66.90 -24.95
CA ALA A 2 -7.80 -66.00 -23.96
C ALA A 2 -6.35 -66.41 -23.66
N THR A 3 -5.44 -65.45 -23.51
CA THR A 3 -4.22 -65.45 -22.64
C THR A 3 -3.34 -64.24 -23.03
N ARG A 4 -2.56 -63.57 -22.18
CA ARG A 4 -2.20 -63.75 -20.77
C ARG A 4 -1.65 -62.42 -20.26
N ILE A 5 -2.07 -62.05 -19.05
CA ILE A 5 -1.45 -61.00 -18.22
C ILE A 5 -0.15 -61.57 -17.63
N VAL A 6 0.94 -60.80 -17.66
CA VAL A 6 2.10 -61.02 -16.79
C VAL A 6 2.33 -59.74 -15.99
N ARG A 7 2.15 -59.86 -14.67
CA ARG A 7 2.60 -58.90 -13.64
C ARG A 7 4.02 -59.27 -13.24
N ASP A 8 4.85 -58.27 -12.99
CA ASP A 8 6.15 -58.41 -12.33
C ASP A 8 6.14 -57.60 -11.00
N PRO A 9 6.51 -58.19 -9.84
CA PRO A 9 6.51 -57.50 -8.55
C PRO A 9 7.90 -57.04 -8.07
N ARG A 10 7.92 -55.80 -7.56
CA ARG A 10 8.67 -55.27 -6.39
C ARG A 10 10.15 -55.65 -6.17
N ARG A 11 11.00 -54.60 -6.11
CA ARG A 11 12.01 -54.33 -5.05
C ARG A 11 12.49 -52.87 -5.22
N ALA A 12 12.13 -51.91 -4.37
CA ALA A 12 12.62 -51.59 -3.02
C ALA A 12 14.14 -51.28 -2.96
N GLY A 13 14.48 -50.00 -2.73
CA GLY A 13 15.83 -49.62 -2.30
C GLY A 13 16.25 -48.15 -2.44
N ARG A 14 15.96 -47.36 -1.38
CA ARG A 14 16.78 -46.27 -0.79
C ARG A 14 17.16 -45.02 -1.61
N SER A 15 16.87 -43.85 -1.01
CA SER A 15 17.60 -42.56 -0.97
C SER A 15 16.57 -41.48 -0.61
N ALA A 16 16.73 -40.41 0.18
CA ALA A 16 17.79 -39.78 0.95
C ALA A 16 17.04 -38.84 1.94
N GLY A 17 17.52 -38.63 3.17
CA GLY A 17 18.18 -37.37 3.52
C GLY A 17 17.22 -36.20 3.77
N GLY A 18 16.59 -36.15 4.94
CA GLY A 18 15.83 -34.98 5.41
C GLY A 18 16.56 -34.31 6.57
N LEU A 19 17.40 -33.31 6.28
CA LEU A 19 18.00 -32.42 7.26
C LEU A 19 17.24 -31.08 7.24
N VAL A 20 16.69 -30.75 8.40
CA VAL A 20 16.04 -29.48 8.72
C VAL A 20 17.14 -28.47 9.09
N PRO A 21 17.22 -27.27 8.49
CA PRO A 21 17.99 -26.20 9.10
C PRO A 21 17.07 -25.33 9.96
N ALA A 22 17.33 -25.39 11.27
CA ALA A 22 16.88 -24.41 12.25
C ALA A 22 17.56 -23.05 11.95
N ALA A 23 16.77 -21.99 11.87
CA ALA A 23 17.27 -20.62 11.77
C ALA A 23 17.68 -20.12 13.16
N THR A 24 18.97 -19.91 13.35
CA THR A 24 19.55 -19.27 14.53
C THR A 24 19.34 -17.76 14.48
N ALA A 25 18.69 -17.23 15.51
CA ALA A 25 18.59 -15.80 15.80
C ALA A 25 19.89 -15.33 16.49
N ALA A 26 20.55 -14.33 15.92
CA ALA A 26 21.67 -13.65 16.56
C ALA A 26 21.16 -12.38 17.26
N LEU A 27 21.12 -12.41 18.60
CA LEU A 27 20.96 -11.24 19.46
C LEU A 27 22.31 -10.54 19.63
N LEU A 28 22.36 -9.24 19.36
CA LEU A 28 23.46 -8.35 19.74
C LEU A 28 23.18 -7.78 21.14
N LEU A 29 23.95 -8.22 22.13
CA LEU A 29 24.04 -7.61 23.46
C LEU A 29 25.27 -6.71 23.50
N LEU A 30 25.06 -5.40 23.75
CA LEU A 30 26.12 -4.50 24.18
C LEU A 30 26.00 -4.31 25.69
N GLY A 31 26.92 -4.94 26.42
CA GLY A 31 27.23 -4.61 27.81
C GLY A 31 28.32 -3.54 27.85
N GLY A 32 28.19 -2.62 28.80
CA GLY A 32 29.21 -1.65 29.17
C GLY A 32 29.00 -1.22 30.61
N CYS A 33 29.75 -1.85 31.52
CA CYS A 33 29.81 -1.53 32.95
C CYS A 33 30.79 -0.37 33.22
N GLY A 34 30.52 0.42 34.26
CA GLY A 34 31.48 1.31 34.89
C GLY A 34 30.99 1.73 36.29
N THR A 35 31.78 1.42 37.31
CA THR A 35 31.48 1.35 38.75
C THR A 35 31.93 2.60 39.56
N THR A 36 31.05 3.05 40.49
CA THR A 36 31.16 3.59 41.90
C THR A 36 32.52 4.00 42.54
N PRO A 37 32.62 4.62 43.78
CA PRO A 37 31.64 5.25 44.72
C PRO A 37 32.07 6.59 45.42
N ALA A 38 31.14 7.15 46.23
CA ALA A 38 31.26 7.87 47.52
C ALA A 38 32.14 9.13 47.73
N GLY A 39 31.49 10.20 48.20
CA GLY A 39 32.09 11.36 48.86
C GLY A 39 31.11 11.98 49.87
N THR A 40 31.63 12.30 51.06
CA THR A 40 30.98 12.55 52.34
C THR A 40 30.38 13.97 52.50
N ALA A 41 29.48 14.10 53.49
CA ALA A 41 28.68 15.26 53.87
C ALA A 41 29.45 16.53 54.31
N SER A 42 28.79 17.70 54.21
CA SER A 42 28.62 18.69 55.32
C SER A 42 27.78 19.92 54.94
N GLY A 43 26.80 20.22 55.81
CA GLY A 43 26.45 21.56 56.33
C GLY A 43 25.92 22.67 55.40
N GLY A 44 24.68 23.12 55.64
CA GLY A 44 24.19 24.40 55.11
C GLY A 44 22.70 24.66 55.31
N THR A 45 22.38 25.46 56.32
CA THR A 45 21.08 25.89 56.85
C THR A 45 20.08 26.52 55.84
N ALA A 46 18.80 26.12 55.98
CA ALA A 46 17.48 26.80 55.77
C ALA A 46 17.39 28.11 54.92
N PRO A 47 16.27 28.37 54.19
CA PRO A 47 14.97 28.54 54.84
C PRO A 47 13.75 27.93 54.12
N THR A 48 12.73 27.70 54.94
CA THR A 48 11.36 27.30 54.61
C THR A 48 10.67 28.38 53.78
N GLY A 49 10.61 28.17 52.47
CA GLY A 49 9.75 28.93 51.55
C GLY A 49 8.47 28.14 51.28
N THR A 50 7.36 28.56 51.87
CA THR A 50 6.02 28.05 51.60
C THR A 50 5.64 28.37 50.15
N ALA A 51 5.89 27.44 49.22
CA ALA A 51 5.45 27.55 47.84
C ALA A 51 3.97 27.17 47.76
N THR A 52 3.13 28.19 47.69
CA THR A 52 1.70 28.10 47.36
C THR A 52 1.51 27.24 46.11
N GLY A 53 0.71 26.18 46.23
CA GLY A 53 0.37 25.29 45.14
C GLY A 53 -0.32 26.01 43.99
N GLY A 54 0.44 26.31 42.94
CA GLY A 54 -0.09 26.54 41.61
C GLY A 54 -0.50 25.20 41.03
N GLN A 55 -1.76 24.82 41.20
CA GLN A 55 -2.39 23.76 40.43
C GLN A 55 -2.20 24.11 38.95
N THR A 56 -1.25 23.44 38.29
CA THR A 56 -1.13 23.50 36.85
C THR A 56 -2.38 22.82 36.29
N ALA A 57 -3.29 23.63 35.75
CA ALA A 57 -4.41 23.13 34.98
C ALA A 57 -3.88 22.11 33.95
N PRO A 58 -4.59 20.99 33.70
CA PRO A 58 -4.18 20.05 32.66
C PRO A 58 -4.01 20.82 31.36
N GLY A 59 -2.77 20.85 30.86
CA GLY A 59 -2.44 21.54 29.62
C GLY A 59 -3.39 21.09 28.53
N ALA A 60 -3.99 22.06 27.83
CA ALA A 60 -4.83 21.79 26.68
C ALA A 60 -4.10 20.81 25.75
N PRO A 61 -4.79 19.80 25.17
CA PRO A 61 -4.15 18.88 24.24
C PRO A 61 -3.48 19.71 23.14
N ALA A 62 -2.21 19.41 22.86
CA ALA A 62 -1.54 20.00 21.69
C ALA A 62 -2.45 19.79 20.47
N PRO A 63 -2.62 20.81 19.60
CA PRO A 63 -3.50 20.68 18.44
C PRO A 63 -3.09 19.44 17.65
N ALA A 64 -4.06 18.54 17.42
CA ALA A 64 -3.82 17.28 16.73
C ALA A 64 -3.18 17.58 15.37
N ARG A 65 -1.95 17.08 15.16
CA ARG A 65 -1.23 17.27 13.90
C ARG A 65 -2.05 16.64 12.79
N ILE A 66 -2.40 17.43 11.77
CA ILE A 66 -3.11 16.94 10.58
C ILE A 66 -2.27 15.83 9.92
N PRO A 67 -2.83 14.63 9.68
CA PRO A 67 -2.08 13.50 9.13
C PRO A 67 -1.68 13.75 7.68
N GLN A 68 -0.63 13.05 7.23
CA GLN A 68 -0.24 13.03 5.81
C GLN A 68 -1.06 11.97 5.06
N ALA A 69 -1.58 12.31 3.89
CA ALA A 69 -2.25 11.40 2.98
C ALA A 69 -1.22 10.58 2.20
N THR A 70 -0.57 9.65 2.89
CA THR A 70 0.37 8.66 2.30
C THR A 70 -0.15 7.25 2.49
N THR A 71 0.43 6.27 1.80
CA THR A 71 0.09 4.84 2.04
C THR A 71 0.37 4.36 3.46
N PHE A 72 1.23 5.05 4.22
CA PHE A 72 1.48 4.74 5.63
C PHE A 72 0.47 5.41 6.59
N GLY A 73 -0.33 6.35 6.07
CA GLY A 73 -1.22 7.18 6.86
C GLY A 73 -2.64 6.62 6.98
N THR A 74 -3.29 6.98 8.09
CA THR A 74 -4.73 6.86 8.26
C THR A 74 -5.32 8.26 8.31
N VAL A 75 -6.26 8.56 7.41
CA VAL A 75 -6.95 9.85 7.35
C VAL A 75 -8.37 9.69 7.87
N SER A 76 -8.51 9.79 9.18
CA SER A 76 -9.81 9.77 9.85
C SER A 76 -10.67 10.96 9.38
N GLY A 77 -11.91 10.69 8.95
CA GLY A 77 -12.83 11.73 8.49
C GLY A 77 -12.66 12.13 7.02
N ALA A 78 -11.77 11.49 6.26
CA ALA A 78 -11.77 11.61 4.80
C ALA A 78 -13.11 11.11 4.22
N PRO A 79 -13.77 11.87 3.33
CA PRO A 79 -14.92 11.39 2.59
C PRO A 79 -14.59 10.09 1.85
N ARG A 80 -15.50 9.12 1.90
CA ARG A 80 -15.37 7.93 1.06
C ARG A 80 -15.79 8.23 -0.37
N ASP A 81 -15.03 7.69 -1.29
CA ASP A 81 -15.45 7.56 -2.67
C ASP A 81 -16.73 6.70 -2.74
N ALA A 82 -17.80 7.28 -3.28
CA ALA A 82 -19.09 6.61 -3.38
C ALA A 82 -19.19 5.71 -4.63
N SER A 83 -18.26 5.85 -5.58
CA SER A 83 -18.30 5.12 -6.84
C SER A 83 -17.16 4.10 -6.91
N SER A 84 -17.49 2.82 -6.77
CA SER A 84 -16.52 1.72 -6.84
C SER A 84 -16.09 1.36 -8.27
N ASP A 85 -16.84 1.79 -9.29
CA ASP A 85 -16.65 1.44 -10.70
C ASP A 85 -16.83 2.60 -11.70
N GLY A 86 -17.12 3.82 -11.23
CA GLY A 86 -17.34 4.98 -12.09
C GLY A 86 -16.09 5.37 -12.86
N ALA A 87 -16.22 5.46 -14.18
CA ALA A 87 -15.18 6.02 -15.04
C ALA A 87 -15.04 7.53 -14.79
N THR A 88 -13.83 8.05 -15.01
CA THR A 88 -13.55 9.49 -15.06
C THR A 88 -13.09 9.86 -16.47
N ASP A 89 -12.88 11.15 -16.72
CA ASP A 89 -12.27 11.67 -17.95
C ASP A 89 -10.74 11.39 -18.04
N GLY A 90 -10.17 10.74 -17.01
CA GLY A 90 -8.75 10.45 -16.93
C GLY A 90 -7.90 11.60 -16.37
N LEU A 91 -8.51 12.66 -15.84
CA LEU A 91 -7.78 13.75 -15.20
C LEU A 91 -7.01 13.25 -13.97
N VAL A 92 -5.70 13.48 -13.97
CA VAL A 92 -4.79 13.27 -12.85
C VAL A 92 -4.09 14.57 -12.51
N VAL A 93 -3.82 14.79 -11.23
CA VAL A 93 -3.18 16.01 -10.76
C VAL A 93 -1.99 15.70 -9.86
N HIS A 94 -1.01 16.60 -9.91
CA HIS A 94 0.18 16.59 -9.07
C HIS A 94 0.31 17.95 -8.37
N PRO A 95 0.36 17.99 -7.04
CA PRO A 95 0.52 19.24 -6.31
C PRO A 95 1.97 19.71 -6.38
N GLU A 96 2.20 20.99 -6.70
CA GLU A 96 3.57 21.57 -6.78
C GLU A 96 4.20 21.79 -5.39
N ARG A 97 3.36 21.87 -4.36
CA ARG A 97 3.72 21.92 -2.94
C ARG A 97 2.74 21.07 -2.15
N ALA A 98 3.11 20.65 -0.94
CA ALA A 98 2.19 19.93 -0.07
C ALA A 98 0.89 20.74 0.12
N VAL A 99 -0.27 20.11 -0.11
CA VAL A 99 -1.57 20.80 -0.18
C VAL A 99 -2.51 20.25 0.89
N PRO A 100 -3.24 21.10 1.64
CA PRO A 100 -4.28 20.62 2.55
C PRO A 100 -5.41 19.93 1.77
N VAL A 101 -5.86 18.80 2.32
CA VAL A 101 -7.00 18.03 1.83
C VAL A 101 -8.17 18.26 2.76
N PHE A 102 -9.33 18.55 2.20
CA PHE A 102 -10.53 18.93 2.92
C PHE A 102 -11.64 17.88 2.79
N ASP A 103 -12.54 17.82 3.77
CA ASP A 103 -13.72 16.94 3.73
C ASP A 103 -14.79 17.40 2.73
N ARG A 104 -14.83 18.69 2.41
CA ARG A 104 -15.67 19.31 1.37
C ARG A 104 -14.98 20.58 0.86
N PRO A 105 -15.42 21.17 -0.27
CA PRO A 105 -14.96 22.49 -0.70
C PRO A 105 -15.03 23.51 0.45
N GLY A 106 -13.89 24.13 0.78
CA GLY A 106 -13.75 25.09 1.88
C GLY A 106 -14.07 24.53 3.27
N GLY A 107 -14.04 23.20 3.42
CA GLY A 107 -14.40 22.50 4.65
C GLY A 107 -13.30 22.46 5.70
N ARG A 108 -13.33 21.41 6.53
CA ARG A 108 -12.29 21.16 7.53
C ARG A 108 -11.12 20.43 6.86
N PRO A 109 -9.86 20.85 7.08
CA PRO A 109 -8.72 20.08 6.61
C PRO A 109 -8.64 18.75 7.38
N VAL A 110 -8.54 17.65 6.65
CA VAL A 110 -8.47 16.27 7.18
C VAL A 110 -7.11 15.62 6.96
N ALA A 111 -6.35 16.07 5.96
CA ALA A 111 -4.98 15.62 5.71
C ALA A 111 -4.14 16.69 5.02
N THR A 112 -2.85 16.40 4.85
CA THR A 112 -1.99 17.07 3.87
C THR A 112 -1.58 16.06 2.81
N LEU A 113 -1.75 16.39 1.53
CA LEU A 113 -1.27 15.59 0.41
C LEU A 113 0.16 16.05 0.06
N PRO A 114 1.18 15.20 0.27
CA PRO A 114 2.55 15.55 -0.08
C PRO A 114 2.79 15.50 -1.60
N THR A 115 3.87 16.14 -2.04
CA THR A 115 4.29 16.16 -3.45
C THR A 115 4.88 14.85 -3.95
N GLU A 116 5.27 13.94 -3.03
CA GLU A 116 5.83 12.64 -3.34
C GLU A 116 5.15 11.50 -2.57
N GLN A 117 5.07 10.33 -3.20
CA GLN A 117 4.67 9.05 -2.61
C GLN A 117 5.72 8.01 -2.96
N LEU A 118 6.27 7.33 -1.95
CA LEU A 118 7.23 6.24 -2.17
C LEU A 118 8.43 6.63 -3.05
N GLY A 119 8.89 7.89 -2.94
CA GLY A 119 9.99 8.45 -3.74
C GLY A 119 9.65 8.79 -5.19
N ALA A 120 8.36 8.75 -5.57
CA ALA A 120 7.87 9.18 -6.88
C ALA A 120 6.95 10.42 -6.74
N PRO A 121 6.83 11.27 -7.78
CA PRO A 121 5.88 12.38 -7.76
C PRO A 121 4.44 11.89 -7.53
N THR A 122 3.74 12.53 -6.61
CA THR A 122 2.32 12.24 -6.31
C THR A 122 1.47 12.61 -7.52
N TRP A 123 0.92 11.62 -8.19
CA TRP A 123 -0.17 11.79 -9.16
C TRP A 123 -1.40 11.07 -8.63
N VAL A 124 -2.48 11.82 -8.42
CA VAL A 124 -3.75 11.30 -7.91
C VAL A 124 -4.86 11.55 -8.93
N PRO A 125 -5.78 10.60 -9.14
CA PRO A 125 -6.91 10.79 -10.03
C PRO A 125 -7.90 11.77 -9.42
N VAL A 126 -8.42 12.66 -10.26
CA VAL A 126 -9.59 13.49 -9.93
C VAL A 126 -10.84 12.67 -10.23
N VAL A 127 -11.72 12.55 -9.25
CA VAL A 127 -12.99 11.81 -9.34
C VAL A 127 -14.20 12.71 -9.39
N GLU A 128 -14.04 13.99 -9.01
CA GLU A 128 -15.09 15.00 -9.04
C GLU A 128 -14.45 16.39 -9.14
N SER A 129 -15.07 17.30 -9.88
CA SER A 129 -14.66 18.71 -9.93
C SER A 129 -15.85 19.60 -9.55
N SER A 130 -15.61 20.60 -8.69
CA SER A 130 -16.64 21.55 -8.26
C SER A 130 -16.03 22.94 -8.14
N GLY A 131 -16.30 23.79 -9.14
CA GLY A 131 -15.65 25.11 -9.27
C GLY A 131 -14.12 25.00 -9.23
N GLY A 132 -13.50 25.76 -8.32
CA GLY A 132 -12.05 25.75 -8.08
C GLY A 132 -11.53 24.53 -7.30
N TRP A 133 -12.36 23.53 -7.00
CA TRP A 133 -11.98 22.37 -6.19
C TRP A 133 -11.90 21.09 -7.01
N ARG A 134 -10.99 20.20 -6.62
CA ARG A 134 -10.81 18.87 -7.20
C ARG A 134 -10.92 17.84 -6.08
N ARG A 135 -11.82 16.87 -6.23
CA ARG A 135 -11.88 15.72 -5.34
C ARG A 135 -10.97 14.64 -5.89
N VAL A 136 -10.01 14.21 -5.09
CA VAL A 136 -9.00 13.22 -5.48
C VAL A 136 -9.09 11.96 -4.63
N LEU A 137 -8.68 10.82 -5.18
CA LEU A 137 -8.46 9.61 -4.38
C LEU A 137 -7.18 9.75 -3.55
N LEU A 138 -7.22 9.27 -2.31
CA LEU A 138 -6.07 9.31 -1.40
C LEU A 138 -5.48 7.91 -1.27
N PRO A 139 -4.14 7.78 -1.18
CA PRO A 139 -3.49 6.50 -1.02
C PRO A 139 -3.55 5.96 0.42
N SER A 140 -4.18 6.68 1.34
CA SER A 140 -4.23 6.39 2.78
C SER A 140 -5.35 5.43 3.15
N ARG A 141 -5.31 4.90 4.37
CA ARG A 141 -6.47 4.22 4.97
C ARG A 141 -7.53 5.22 5.45
N PRO A 142 -8.82 4.82 5.49
CA PRO A 142 -9.39 3.58 4.95
C PRO A 142 -9.35 3.51 3.41
N ASN A 143 -9.39 2.31 2.83
CA ASN A 143 -9.48 2.15 1.38
C ASN A 143 -10.72 2.89 0.84
N GLY A 144 -10.56 3.53 -0.33
CA GLY A 144 -11.57 4.40 -0.91
C GLY A 144 -11.64 5.78 -0.26
N SER A 145 -10.66 6.17 0.56
CA SER A 145 -10.53 7.56 1.02
C SER A 145 -10.37 8.51 -0.16
N SER A 146 -11.08 9.62 -0.09
CA SER A 146 -11.00 10.73 -1.03
C SER A 146 -10.94 12.06 -0.27
N GLY A 147 -10.67 13.15 -0.96
CA GLY A 147 -10.77 14.47 -0.35
C GLY A 147 -10.63 15.59 -1.37
N TRP A 148 -11.00 16.79 -0.96
CA TRP A 148 -11.02 17.97 -1.82
C TRP A 148 -9.73 18.76 -1.67
N ILE A 149 -9.11 19.11 -2.78
CA ILE A 149 -7.96 20.01 -2.85
C ILE A 149 -8.31 21.24 -3.70
N PRO A 150 -7.73 22.41 -3.41
CA PRO A 150 -7.77 23.55 -4.32
C PRO A 150 -7.17 23.20 -5.68
N GLY A 151 -7.73 23.75 -6.75
CA GLY A 151 -7.30 23.50 -8.13
C GLY A 151 -6.10 24.32 -8.58
N ASP A 152 -5.68 25.32 -7.79
CA ASP A 152 -4.49 26.15 -8.02
C ASP A 152 -3.21 25.47 -7.52
N GLY A 153 -2.07 25.79 -8.12
CA GLY A 153 -0.78 25.18 -7.76
C GLY A 153 -0.72 23.67 -8.04
N LEU A 154 -1.50 23.20 -9.02
CA LEU A 154 -1.51 21.82 -9.49
C LEU A 154 -0.98 21.75 -10.93
N ARG A 155 -0.14 20.76 -11.19
CA ARG A 155 0.07 20.27 -12.56
C ARG A 155 -1.03 19.28 -12.90
N ALA A 156 -1.64 19.44 -14.07
CA ALA A 156 -2.69 18.54 -14.56
C ALA A 156 -2.22 17.75 -15.77
N ALA A 157 -2.66 16.51 -15.89
CA ALA A 157 -2.48 15.66 -17.06
C ALA A 157 -3.70 14.76 -17.24
N HIS A 158 -3.82 14.12 -18.40
CA HIS A 158 -4.84 13.11 -18.65
C HIS A 158 -4.18 11.78 -18.96
N THR A 159 -4.61 10.72 -18.28
CA THR A 159 -4.23 9.36 -18.62
C THR A 159 -5.35 8.70 -19.44
N PRO A 160 -5.06 8.16 -20.62
CA PRO A 160 -6.04 7.38 -21.37
C PRO A 160 -6.20 5.97 -20.81
N TYR A 161 -5.43 5.60 -19.77
CA TYR A 161 -5.35 4.23 -19.30
C TYR A 161 -6.27 3.95 -18.12
N THR A 162 -6.86 2.76 -18.17
CA THR A 162 -7.56 2.16 -17.03
C THR A 162 -7.16 0.70 -16.92
N VAL A 163 -6.90 0.24 -15.70
CA VAL A 163 -6.68 -1.18 -15.41
C VAL A 163 -7.93 -1.74 -14.73
N ARG A 164 -8.40 -2.91 -15.16
CA ARG A 164 -9.49 -3.64 -14.50
C ARG A 164 -8.98 -5.00 -14.03
N VAL A 165 -9.23 -5.34 -12.77
CA VAL A 165 -8.95 -6.64 -12.16
C VAL A 165 -10.27 -7.26 -11.75
N ASP A 166 -10.61 -8.36 -12.41
CA ASP A 166 -11.80 -9.16 -12.18
C ASP A 166 -11.41 -10.36 -11.30
N LEU A 167 -11.84 -10.34 -10.04
CA LEU A 167 -11.45 -11.32 -9.03
C LEU A 167 -12.12 -12.68 -9.27
N ALA A 168 -13.41 -12.71 -9.63
CA ALA A 168 -14.14 -13.93 -9.99
C ALA A 168 -13.43 -14.71 -11.11
N HIS A 169 -13.03 -14.02 -12.17
CA HIS A 169 -12.39 -14.63 -13.33
C HIS A 169 -10.86 -14.64 -13.26
N ARG A 170 -10.26 -14.05 -12.22
CA ARG A 170 -8.81 -13.92 -12.03
C ARG A 170 -8.14 -13.35 -13.28
N ARG A 171 -8.67 -12.22 -13.74
CA ARG A 171 -8.31 -11.61 -15.02
C ARG A 171 -7.96 -10.14 -14.82
N LEU A 172 -6.87 -9.71 -15.43
CA LEU A 172 -6.52 -8.30 -15.57
C LEU A 172 -6.72 -7.89 -17.02
N THR A 173 -7.41 -6.77 -17.24
CA THR A 173 -7.59 -6.16 -18.57
C THR A 173 -7.07 -4.72 -18.53
N LEU A 174 -6.23 -4.38 -19.49
CA LEU A 174 -5.71 -3.02 -19.69
C LEU A 174 -6.48 -2.34 -20.81
N PHE A 175 -7.04 -1.17 -20.52
CA PHE A 175 -7.72 -0.32 -21.49
C PHE A 175 -6.88 0.92 -21.78
N ARG A 176 -6.93 1.38 -23.03
CA ARG A 176 -6.45 2.70 -23.48
C ARG A 176 -7.55 3.36 -24.29
N SER A 177 -8.04 4.52 -23.83
CA SER A 177 -9.16 5.24 -24.44
C SER A 177 -10.39 4.33 -24.62
N ALA A 178 -10.76 3.63 -23.53
CA ALA A 178 -11.84 2.63 -23.48
C ALA A 178 -11.69 1.40 -24.40
N LYS A 179 -10.62 1.31 -25.20
CA LYS A 179 -10.31 0.13 -26.01
C LYS A 179 -9.45 -0.84 -25.21
N GLU A 180 -9.81 -2.12 -25.22
CA GLU A 180 -8.97 -3.18 -24.66
C GLU A 180 -7.66 -3.28 -25.46
N THR A 181 -6.53 -3.20 -24.74
CA THR A 181 -5.17 -3.28 -25.29
C THR A 181 -4.39 -4.49 -24.78
N GLY A 182 -4.93 -5.19 -23.78
CA GLY A 182 -4.41 -6.47 -23.34
C GLY A 182 -5.24 -7.07 -22.23
N ARG A 183 -5.15 -8.39 -22.10
CA ARG A 183 -5.92 -9.20 -21.17
C ARG A 183 -5.10 -10.41 -20.74
N TRP A 184 -5.03 -10.65 -19.44
CA TRP A 184 -4.17 -11.67 -18.85
C TRP A 184 -4.85 -12.39 -17.69
N THR A 185 -4.58 -13.69 -17.58
CA THR A 185 -4.89 -14.46 -16.37
C THR A 185 -3.88 -14.10 -15.28
N VAL A 186 -4.36 -13.77 -14.08
CA VAL A 186 -3.55 -13.29 -12.96
C VAL A 186 -3.72 -14.19 -11.72
N ALA A 187 -2.86 -14.03 -10.72
CA ALA A 187 -3.08 -14.59 -9.39
C ALA A 187 -3.49 -13.49 -8.41
N ILE A 188 -4.43 -13.81 -7.52
CA ILE A 188 -5.02 -12.84 -6.58
C ILE A 188 -4.89 -13.33 -5.13
N GLY A 189 -5.33 -12.50 -4.19
CA GLY A 189 -5.35 -12.81 -2.77
C GLY A 189 -6.13 -14.10 -2.45
N GLY A 190 -5.59 -14.93 -1.57
CA GLY A 190 -6.27 -16.11 -1.05
C GLY A 190 -7.40 -15.77 -0.07
N ALA A 191 -8.19 -16.76 0.35
CA ALA A 191 -9.35 -16.55 1.21
C ALA A 191 -9.05 -15.83 2.54
N LYS A 192 -7.86 -16.08 3.14
CA LYS A 192 -7.41 -15.42 4.37
C LYS A 192 -6.82 -14.02 4.15
N THR A 193 -6.41 -13.73 2.92
CA THR A 193 -5.71 -12.50 2.53
C THR A 193 -6.24 -12.02 1.18
N PRO A 194 -7.54 -11.69 1.10
CA PRO A 194 -8.20 -11.38 -0.16
C PRO A 194 -7.67 -10.07 -0.74
N THR A 195 -7.66 -9.97 -2.07
CA THR A 195 -7.46 -8.70 -2.75
C THR A 195 -8.71 -7.83 -2.51
N PRO A 196 -8.57 -6.61 -1.95
CA PRO A 196 -9.71 -5.76 -1.64
C PRO A 196 -10.37 -5.22 -2.92
N PRO A 197 -11.70 -5.34 -3.09
CA PRO A 197 -12.39 -4.71 -4.20
C PRO A 197 -12.46 -3.19 -4.02
N GLY A 198 -12.73 -2.48 -5.12
CA GLY A 198 -12.96 -1.05 -5.16
C GLY A 198 -12.17 -0.32 -6.24
N ARG A 199 -12.38 1.00 -6.30
CA ARG A 199 -11.65 1.92 -7.14
C ARG A 199 -10.39 2.40 -6.43
N THR A 200 -9.25 2.26 -7.08
CA THR A 200 -7.95 2.72 -6.61
C THR A 200 -7.13 3.24 -7.79
N PHE A 201 -5.84 3.46 -7.62
CA PHE A 201 -4.98 4.03 -8.65
C PHE A 201 -3.54 3.57 -8.49
N LEU A 202 -2.78 3.65 -9.58
CA LEU A 202 -1.36 3.34 -9.62
C LEU A 202 -0.55 4.47 -8.96
N MET A 203 0.10 4.20 -7.83
CA MET A 203 0.81 5.24 -7.05
C MET A 203 2.22 5.49 -7.53
N ALA A 204 2.97 4.42 -7.78
CA ALA A 204 4.41 4.49 -8.04
C ALA A 204 4.86 3.30 -8.90
N THR A 205 6.09 3.38 -9.40
CA THR A 205 6.84 2.24 -9.94
C THR A 205 8.10 2.05 -9.13
N LEU A 206 8.20 0.93 -8.43
CA LEU A 206 9.36 0.60 -7.60
C LEU A 206 10.19 -0.48 -8.28
N ALA A 207 11.51 -0.34 -8.24
CA ALA A 207 12.45 -1.36 -8.68
C ALA A 207 13.18 -1.92 -7.43
N PRO A 208 12.74 -3.08 -6.88
CA PRO A 208 13.36 -3.65 -5.70
C PRO A 208 14.82 -4.02 -5.94
N ALA A 209 15.66 -3.91 -4.90
CA ALA A 209 17.06 -4.32 -4.98
C ALA A 209 17.21 -5.79 -5.39
N LYS A 210 16.38 -6.67 -4.82
CA LYS A 210 16.20 -8.04 -5.29
C LYS A 210 15.06 -8.10 -6.30
N ARG A 211 15.39 -8.30 -7.57
CA ARG A 211 14.44 -8.34 -8.71
C ARG A 211 13.62 -9.64 -8.82
N THR A 212 13.56 -10.45 -7.77
CA THR A 212 12.81 -11.69 -7.71
C THR A 212 11.91 -11.66 -6.47
N PRO A 213 10.60 -11.98 -6.58
CA PRO A 213 9.93 -12.60 -7.73
C PRO A 213 9.57 -11.65 -8.89
N SER A 214 9.78 -10.34 -8.75
CA SER A 214 9.42 -9.35 -9.77
C SER A 214 10.49 -8.27 -9.91
N PRO A 215 10.85 -7.86 -11.13
CA PRO A 215 11.81 -6.77 -11.36
C PRO A 215 11.25 -5.39 -11.02
N ILE A 216 9.92 -5.22 -11.09
CA ILE A 216 9.21 -4.01 -10.68
C ILE A 216 8.01 -4.34 -9.80
N VAL A 217 7.63 -3.42 -8.94
CA VAL A 217 6.40 -3.48 -8.13
C VAL A 217 5.63 -2.20 -8.39
N LEU A 218 4.33 -2.32 -8.59
CA LEU A 218 3.42 -1.22 -8.92
C LEU A 218 2.40 -1.06 -7.77
N PRO A 219 2.73 -0.31 -6.69
CA PRO A 219 1.83 -0.12 -5.57
C PRO A 219 0.56 0.62 -5.96
N LEU A 220 -0.55 0.24 -5.34
CA LEU A 220 -1.85 0.84 -5.52
C LEU A 220 -2.24 1.67 -4.28
N GLY A 221 -3.15 2.62 -4.44
CA GLY A 221 -3.74 3.39 -3.34
C GLY A 221 -4.75 2.60 -2.51
N THR A 222 -4.49 1.31 -2.26
CA THR A 222 -5.37 0.41 -1.50
C THR A 222 -4.53 -0.59 -0.72
N HIS A 223 -5.09 -1.14 0.35
CA HIS A 223 -4.38 -1.98 1.29
C HIS A 223 -5.16 -3.23 1.64
N SER A 224 -4.46 -4.28 2.07
CA SER A 224 -5.09 -5.48 2.60
C SER A 224 -6.09 -5.15 3.70
N ALA A 225 -7.22 -5.85 3.69
CA ALA A 225 -8.23 -5.79 4.73
C ALA A 225 -7.86 -6.65 5.96
N THR A 226 -6.89 -7.57 5.82
CA THR A 226 -6.54 -8.55 6.86
C THR A 226 -5.08 -8.45 7.31
N LEU A 227 -4.26 -7.65 6.64
CA LEU A 227 -2.85 -7.46 6.98
C LEU A 227 -2.56 -5.97 7.19
N ASP A 228 -2.23 -5.59 8.42
CA ASP A 228 -1.76 -4.25 8.75
C ASP A 228 -0.33 -4.02 8.27
N THR A 229 0.47 -5.09 8.19
CA THR A 229 1.82 -5.05 7.63
C THR A 229 2.08 -6.25 6.72
N PHE A 230 2.88 -6.04 5.68
CA PHE A 230 3.37 -7.11 4.81
C PHE A 230 4.64 -6.65 4.08
N GLY A 231 5.68 -7.48 4.04
CA GLY A 231 6.92 -7.18 3.33
C GLY A 231 7.62 -5.89 3.78
N GLY A 232 7.44 -5.49 5.05
CA GLY A 232 7.97 -4.24 5.61
C GLY A 232 7.14 -2.97 5.34
N GLY A 233 6.05 -3.08 4.58
CA GLY A 233 5.11 -1.98 4.31
C GLY A 233 3.76 -2.14 5.03
N PRO A 234 2.83 -1.17 4.87
CA PRO A 234 1.57 -1.07 5.63
C PRO A 234 0.44 -1.94 5.03
N GLY A 235 0.81 -3.07 4.41
CA GLY A 235 -0.12 -3.94 3.70
C GLY A 235 -0.64 -3.36 2.37
N THR A 236 0.08 -2.41 1.75
CA THR A 236 -0.26 -1.84 0.43
C THR A 236 -0.35 -2.94 -0.63
N VAL A 237 -1.46 -2.97 -1.36
CA VAL A 237 -1.65 -3.90 -2.48
C VAL A 237 -0.87 -3.40 -3.69
N ALA A 238 -0.26 -4.31 -4.44
CA ALA A 238 0.49 -3.97 -5.64
C ALA A 238 0.17 -4.92 -6.79
N LEU A 239 0.43 -4.46 -8.01
CA LEU A 239 0.60 -5.31 -9.19
C LEU A 239 2.09 -5.64 -9.33
N HIS A 240 2.45 -6.91 -9.50
CA HIS A 240 3.84 -7.29 -9.70
C HIS A 240 3.96 -8.63 -10.46
N GLY A 241 5.12 -8.90 -11.05
CA GLY A 241 5.40 -10.13 -11.78
C GLY A 241 5.48 -11.38 -10.90
N TRP A 242 5.51 -12.53 -11.54
CA TRP A 242 5.90 -13.81 -10.96
C TRP A 242 6.81 -14.58 -11.91
N PRO A 243 7.78 -15.39 -11.42
CA PRO A 243 8.81 -15.99 -12.28
C PRO A 243 8.29 -17.02 -13.30
N ASP A 244 7.12 -17.61 -13.06
CA ASP A 244 6.56 -18.66 -13.90
C ASP A 244 5.02 -18.64 -13.90
N ALA A 245 4.41 -19.51 -14.71
CA ALA A 245 2.95 -19.57 -14.88
C ALA A 245 2.20 -20.29 -13.75
N SER A 246 2.89 -20.89 -12.77
CA SER A 246 2.31 -21.84 -11.82
C SER A 246 1.22 -21.26 -10.92
N VAL A 247 1.19 -19.94 -10.75
CA VAL A 247 0.26 -19.24 -9.84
C VAL A 247 -0.94 -18.62 -10.55
N PHE A 248 -0.85 -18.37 -11.86
CA PHE A 248 -1.91 -17.65 -12.58
C PHE A 248 -3.19 -18.48 -12.62
N GLY A 249 -4.33 -17.80 -12.45
CA GLY A 249 -5.63 -18.45 -12.34
C GLY A 249 -5.90 -19.02 -10.95
N LYS A 250 -5.10 -18.65 -9.93
CA LYS A 250 -5.28 -19.09 -8.53
C LYS A 250 -5.40 -17.91 -7.55
N ALA A 251 -6.07 -18.18 -6.43
CA ALA A 251 -6.16 -17.27 -5.29
C ALA A 251 -5.14 -17.69 -4.22
N VAL A 252 -3.90 -17.23 -4.34
CA VAL A 252 -2.74 -17.74 -3.58
C VAL A 252 -1.81 -16.65 -3.03
N THR A 253 -2.14 -15.37 -3.23
CA THR A 253 -1.31 -14.26 -2.77
C THR A 253 -1.78 -13.71 -1.42
N HIS A 254 -1.01 -12.76 -0.88
CA HIS A 254 -1.34 -12.01 0.33
C HIS A 254 -2.10 -10.70 0.03
N GLY A 255 -2.90 -10.71 -1.04
CA GLY A 255 -3.73 -9.57 -1.48
C GLY A 255 -3.21 -8.88 -2.74
N CYS A 256 -1.90 -8.95 -3.04
CA CYS A 256 -1.33 -8.43 -4.29
C CYS A 256 -1.83 -9.19 -5.53
N VAL A 257 -1.79 -8.54 -6.68
CA VAL A 257 -2.10 -9.17 -7.96
C VAL A 257 -0.80 -9.55 -8.65
N ARG A 258 -0.57 -10.85 -8.85
CA ARG A 258 0.57 -11.35 -9.64
C ARG A 258 0.20 -11.41 -11.10
N VAL A 259 1.02 -10.81 -11.94
CA VAL A 259 0.79 -10.70 -13.39
C VAL A 259 1.87 -11.43 -14.18
N PRO A 260 1.55 -11.94 -15.39
CA PRO A 260 2.55 -12.42 -16.34
C PRO A 260 3.57 -11.33 -16.74
N GLU A 261 4.70 -11.75 -17.29
CA GLU A 261 5.81 -10.85 -17.64
C GLU A 261 5.41 -9.80 -18.71
N ASP A 262 4.63 -10.19 -19.71
CA ASP A 262 4.12 -9.31 -20.75
C ASP A 262 3.08 -8.31 -20.22
N ALA A 263 2.22 -8.74 -19.29
CA ALA A 263 1.35 -7.84 -18.54
C ALA A 263 2.15 -6.81 -17.73
N LEU A 264 3.22 -7.25 -17.04
CA LEU A 264 4.10 -6.36 -16.27
C LEU A 264 4.77 -5.31 -17.17
N ARG A 265 5.25 -5.72 -18.35
CA ARG A 265 5.79 -4.81 -19.37
C ARG A 265 4.76 -3.78 -19.83
N ALA A 266 3.53 -4.20 -20.09
CA ALA A 266 2.46 -3.27 -20.49
C ALA A 266 2.12 -2.28 -19.36
N LEU A 267 1.95 -2.80 -18.14
CA LEU A 267 1.62 -2.01 -16.96
C LEU A 267 2.72 -1.02 -16.56
N SER A 268 4.00 -1.32 -16.82
CA SER A 268 5.12 -0.41 -16.57
C SER A 268 5.06 0.92 -17.35
N ARG A 269 4.19 0.99 -18.38
CA ARG A 269 3.99 2.17 -19.23
C ARG A 269 2.73 2.96 -18.85
N VAL A 270 1.96 2.46 -17.89
CA VAL A 270 0.74 3.13 -17.43
C VAL A 270 1.14 4.32 -16.55
N PRO A 271 0.66 5.55 -16.85
CA PRO A 271 0.97 6.72 -16.04
C PRO A 271 0.51 6.57 -14.59
N LEU A 272 1.25 7.16 -13.66
CA LEU A 272 0.82 7.27 -12.26
C LEU A 272 -0.51 8.03 -12.16
N GLY A 273 -1.30 7.72 -11.14
CA GLY A 273 -2.66 8.23 -10.99
C GLY A 273 -3.71 7.53 -11.85
N SER A 274 -3.32 6.69 -12.82
CA SER A 274 -4.28 5.91 -13.62
C SER A 274 -5.14 5.02 -12.75
N LEU A 275 -6.44 5.01 -13.02
CA LEU A 275 -7.41 4.26 -12.24
C LEU A 275 -7.20 2.75 -12.41
N VAL A 276 -7.32 2.05 -11.30
CA VAL A 276 -7.38 0.60 -11.21
C VAL A 276 -8.70 0.24 -10.54
N PHE A 277 -9.53 -0.52 -11.24
CA PHE A 277 -10.78 -1.05 -10.73
C PHE A 277 -10.60 -2.50 -10.34
N ILE A 278 -10.95 -2.86 -9.11
CA ILE A 278 -10.91 -4.23 -8.63
C ILE A 278 -12.35 -4.66 -8.33
N THR A 279 -12.88 -5.59 -9.12
CA THR A 279 -14.28 -6.04 -9.04
C THR A 279 -14.37 -7.49 -8.60
N GLY A 280 -15.41 -7.80 -7.82
CA GLY A 280 -15.72 -9.15 -7.33
C GLY A 280 -16.17 -10.08 -8.42
#